data_AF-A0A0C3NM02-F1
#
_entry.id   AF-A0A0C3NM02-F1
#
_cell.length_a   1.000
_cell.length_b   1.000
_cell.length_c   1.000
_cell.angle_alpha   90.00
_cell.angle_beta   90.00
_cell.angle_gamma   90.00
#
_symmetry.space_group_name_H-M   'P 1'
#
loop_
_entity.id
_entity.type
_entity.pdbx_description
1 polymer ?
#
loop_
_entity_poly.entity_id
_entity_poly.type
_entity_poly.pdbx_seq_one_letter_code
_entity_poly.pdbx_strand_id
1 'polypeptide(L)'
;MRRELTRAPSNVRKENKKRVQYFAAINKKLKLIDIYEDYLEVLGESDDDEDYEALEDLRQKWRRLEIKDIKSRLDQFHYRLQDIEYVKLVLGNRRLEHSILTLAYILLYRHMKIVKLARHKVISPQEFEDMRDTWESIFSAFETRFNVLVEMWRQQGRDLEIQSQCYCAGLFQDWYKRNLAYEDDYNMQDDSADDDDYYHDDGYSDVSDTEGVDSEPESEDGNGLRPPTRTNDIMSVVSSAMSAGPKDPSRLLCYSGAAALEDDEGLTTDAESDWLPPAIRKRKAEEELRERLGSVQDRLTGVEERLGSIESMLREILVFQYGQASGGVGMAKNSRKPSKAPRPSLTQPPTFNTLLGAGGGAGDAPQSGVGEDQSDADANDSGEDSVAGHESTGGPL
;
A
#
# COMPACT_ATOMS: atom_id res chain seq x y z
N MET A 1 -17.90 5.33 16.07
CA MET A 1 -16.44 5.64 16.09
C MET A 1 -16.01 6.64 15.00
N ARG A 2 -16.48 6.53 13.75
CA ARG A 2 -16.10 7.46 12.65
C ARG A 2 -16.32 8.93 12.98
N ARG A 3 -17.49 9.29 13.52
CA ARG A 3 -17.81 10.66 13.97
C ARG A 3 -16.79 11.20 14.99
N GLU A 4 -16.28 10.33 15.88
CA GLU A 4 -15.23 10.72 16.83
C GLU A 4 -13.90 10.99 16.12
N LEU A 5 -13.52 10.17 15.12
CA LEU A 5 -12.26 10.35 14.40
C LEU A 5 -12.28 11.64 13.56
N THR A 6 -13.40 11.97 12.92
CA THR A 6 -13.56 13.22 12.16
C THR A 6 -13.47 14.46 13.07
N ARG A 7 -13.96 14.37 14.31
CA ARG A 7 -13.90 15.46 15.30
C ARG A 7 -12.60 15.48 16.10
N ALA A 8 -11.75 14.45 15.99
CA ALA A 8 -10.54 14.35 16.79
C ALA A 8 -9.55 15.52 16.57
N PRO A 9 -9.30 16.01 15.35
CA PRO A 9 -8.32 17.07 15.11
C PRO A 9 -8.63 18.40 15.82
N SER A 10 -9.88 18.70 16.15
CA SER A 10 -10.24 19.93 16.88
C SER A 10 -9.92 19.88 18.37
N ASN A 11 -9.78 18.68 18.94
CA ASN A 11 -9.72 18.45 20.38
C ASN A 11 -8.34 17.98 20.87
N VAL A 12 -7.35 17.92 19.99
CA VAL A 12 -5.98 17.48 20.32
C VAL A 12 -5.04 18.66 20.50
N ARG A 13 -3.89 18.44 21.17
CA ARG A 13 -2.86 19.46 21.32
C ARG A 13 -2.38 19.96 19.95
N LYS A 14 -1.91 21.22 19.88
CA LYS A 14 -1.53 21.88 18.62
C LYS A 14 -0.43 21.08 17.87
N GLU A 15 0.51 20.51 18.61
CA GLU A 15 1.63 19.70 18.15
C GLU A 15 1.17 18.39 17.47
N ASN A 16 0.04 17.82 17.92
CA ASN A 16 -0.52 16.59 17.36
C ASN A 16 -1.56 16.86 16.26
N LYS A 17 -2.02 18.10 16.08
CA LYS A 17 -3.17 18.44 15.22
C LYS A 17 -2.97 18.01 13.77
N LYS A 18 -1.82 18.37 13.17
CA LYS A 18 -1.48 17.99 11.79
C LYS A 18 -1.45 16.46 11.63
N ARG A 19 -0.86 15.74 12.59
CA ARG A 19 -0.71 14.27 12.57
C ARG A 19 -2.05 13.55 12.70
N VAL A 20 -2.90 13.99 13.62
CA VAL A 20 -4.25 13.44 13.80
C VAL A 20 -5.13 13.74 12.59
N GLN A 21 -4.99 14.91 11.97
CA GLN A 21 -5.66 15.24 10.72
C GLN A 21 -5.21 14.33 9.57
N TYR A 22 -3.91 14.07 9.48
CA TYR A 22 -3.35 13.16 8.49
C TYR A 22 -3.88 11.73 8.66
N PHE A 23 -3.83 11.19 9.88
CA PHE A 23 -4.42 9.90 10.20
C PHE A 23 -5.93 9.86 9.94
N ALA A 24 -6.67 10.92 10.27
CA ALA A 24 -8.11 11.01 10.02
C ALA A 24 -8.48 10.99 8.53
N ALA A 25 -7.54 11.25 7.61
CA ALA A 25 -7.79 11.12 6.17
C ALA A 25 -8.12 9.67 5.76
N ILE A 26 -7.68 8.68 6.54
CA ILE A 26 -8.00 7.25 6.34
C ILE A 26 -9.51 6.99 6.42
N ASN A 27 -10.29 7.84 7.12
CA ASN A 27 -11.74 7.74 7.15
C ASN A 27 -12.38 7.69 5.76
N LYS A 28 -11.78 8.34 4.75
CA LYS A 28 -12.29 8.30 3.38
C LYS A 28 -12.24 6.88 2.79
N LYS A 29 -11.21 6.09 3.14
CA LYS A 29 -11.06 4.70 2.72
C LYS A 29 -11.84 3.74 3.62
N LEU A 30 -11.94 4.04 4.92
CA LEU A 30 -12.78 3.27 5.84
C LEU A 30 -14.24 3.27 5.43
N LYS A 31 -14.72 4.36 4.80
CA LYS A 31 -16.06 4.41 4.23
C LYS A 31 -16.39 3.27 3.29
N LEU A 32 -15.39 2.70 2.64
CA LEU A 32 -15.57 1.58 1.71
C LEU A 32 -15.81 0.24 2.45
N ILE A 33 -15.69 0.22 3.77
CA ILE A 33 -15.84 -0.95 4.64
C ILE A 33 -17.10 -0.80 5.53
N ASP A 34 -17.95 0.20 5.28
CA ASP A 34 -18.97 0.67 6.23
C ASP A 34 -20.25 -0.16 6.37
N ILE A 35 -20.27 -1.37 5.82
CA ILE A 35 -21.46 -2.23 5.68
C ILE A 35 -22.05 -2.72 7.02
N TYR A 36 -21.32 -2.55 8.13
CA TYR A 36 -21.73 -3.03 9.44
C TYR A 36 -22.82 -2.20 10.14
N GLU A 37 -22.98 -0.92 9.82
CA GLU A 37 -24.07 -0.14 10.45
C GLU A 37 -25.42 -0.56 9.87
N ASP A 38 -25.51 -0.83 8.57
CA ASP A 38 -26.77 -1.22 7.91
C ASP A 38 -27.10 -2.72 8.09
N TYR A 39 -26.10 -3.61 8.04
CA TYR A 39 -26.39 -5.06 8.00
C TYR A 39 -26.83 -5.65 9.34
N LEU A 40 -26.39 -5.09 10.47
CA LEU A 40 -26.86 -5.52 11.79
C LEU A 40 -28.28 -5.04 12.11
N GLU A 41 -28.68 -3.90 11.55
CA GLU A 41 -30.06 -3.41 11.62
C GLU A 41 -30.98 -4.33 10.80
N VAL A 42 -30.55 -4.71 9.58
CA VAL A 42 -31.33 -5.56 8.67
C VAL A 42 -31.49 -7.02 9.16
N LEU A 43 -30.50 -7.60 9.84
CA LEU A 43 -30.57 -8.98 10.35
C LEU A 43 -31.11 -9.10 11.79
N GLY A 44 -31.39 -7.99 12.47
CA GLY A 44 -31.64 -7.94 13.92
C GLY A 44 -33.06 -7.57 14.34
N GLU A 45 -33.94 -7.16 13.42
CA GLU A 45 -35.30 -6.72 13.73
C GLU A 45 -36.36 -7.78 13.41
N SER A 46 -36.25 -8.97 14.01
CA SER A 46 -37.41 -9.86 14.14
C SER A 46 -37.82 -9.93 15.60
N ASP A 47 -38.96 -9.32 15.88
CA ASP A 47 -39.56 -9.23 17.21
C ASP A 47 -39.84 -10.63 17.80
N ASP A 48 -39.33 -10.87 19.01
CA ASP A 48 -39.86 -11.80 20.03
C ASP A 48 -39.78 -13.34 19.86
N ASP A 49 -38.89 -13.93 19.04
CA ASP A 49 -38.65 -15.39 19.14
C ASP A 49 -37.48 -15.73 20.09
N GLU A 50 -37.74 -16.55 21.12
CA GLU A 50 -36.73 -17.07 22.07
C GLU A 50 -35.54 -17.76 21.36
N ASP A 51 -35.76 -18.32 20.17
CA ASP A 51 -34.72 -18.93 19.34
C ASP A 51 -33.66 -17.92 18.84
N TYR A 52 -34.02 -16.63 18.68
CA TYR A 52 -33.06 -15.57 18.33
C TYR A 52 -32.11 -15.25 19.48
N GLU A 53 -32.54 -15.35 20.73
CA GLU A 53 -31.66 -15.09 21.88
C GLU A 53 -30.50 -16.08 21.93
N ALA A 54 -30.78 -17.38 21.73
CA ALA A 54 -29.76 -18.41 21.71
C ALA A 54 -28.75 -18.24 20.56
N LEU A 55 -29.24 -17.84 19.37
CA LEU A 55 -28.39 -17.53 18.22
C LEU A 55 -27.53 -16.28 18.45
N GLU A 56 -28.08 -15.22 19.04
CA GLU A 56 -27.33 -14.02 19.37
C GLU A 56 -26.27 -14.30 20.43
N ASP A 57 -26.58 -15.11 21.44
CA ASP A 57 -25.61 -15.59 22.42
C ASP A 57 -24.44 -16.35 21.77
N LEU A 58 -24.75 -17.26 20.83
CA LEU A 58 -23.73 -17.99 20.08
C LEU A 58 -22.89 -17.05 19.20
N ARG A 59 -23.52 -16.08 18.52
CA ARG A 59 -22.84 -15.06 17.72
C ARG A 59 -21.90 -14.22 18.59
N GLN A 60 -22.34 -13.80 19.77
CA GLN A 60 -21.51 -13.05 20.72
C GLN A 60 -20.34 -13.89 21.24
N LYS A 61 -20.57 -15.16 21.60
CA LYS A 61 -19.50 -16.08 22.01
C LYS A 61 -18.46 -16.23 20.91
N TRP A 62 -18.89 -16.46 19.67
CA TRP A 62 -17.99 -16.57 18.53
C TRP A 62 -17.24 -15.26 18.26
N ARG A 63 -17.93 -14.10 18.29
CA ARG A 63 -17.30 -12.78 18.14
C ARG A 63 -16.21 -12.54 19.20
N ARG A 64 -16.46 -12.92 20.45
CA ARG A 64 -15.49 -12.79 21.55
C ARG A 64 -14.26 -13.67 21.33
N LEU A 65 -14.45 -14.90 20.85
CA LEU A 65 -13.35 -15.80 20.49
C LEU A 65 -12.54 -15.22 19.33
N GLU A 66 -13.20 -14.77 18.27
CA GLU A 66 -12.54 -14.16 17.11
C GLU A 66 -11.71 -12.93 17.50
N ILE A 67 -12.29 -12.03 18.30
CA ILE A 67 -11.60 -10.85 18.80
C ILE A 67 -10.39 -11.25 19.63
N LYS A 68 -10.53 -12.26 20.51
CA LYS A 68 -9.44 -12.74 21.36
C LYS A 68 -8.28 -13.31 20.52
N ASP A 69 -8.58 -14.11 19.50
CA ASP A 69 -7.58 -14.77 18.66
C ASP A 69 -6.86 -13.80 17.72
N ILE A 70 -7.57 -12.83 17.14
CA ILE A 70 -6.94 -11.80 16.31
C ILE A 70 -6.12 -10.86 17.19
N LYS A 71 -6.62 -10.50 18.38
CA LYS A 71 -5.91 -9.64 19.31
C LYS A 71 -4.62 -10.28 19.81
N SER A 72 -4.62 -11.57 20.16
CA SER A 72 -3.42 -12.27 20.64
C SER A 72 -2.32 -12.30 19.56
N ARG A 73 -2.69 -12.43 18.28
CA ARG A 73 -1.77 -12.33 17.15
C ARG A 73 -1.30 -10.90 16.92
N LEU A 74 -2.19 -9.91 16.97
CA LEU A 74 -1.80 -8.49 16.87
C LEU A 74 -0.83 -8.05 17.97
N ASP A 75 -0.99 -8.58 19.19
CA ASP A 75 -0.08 -8.31 20.31
C ASP A 75 1.36 -8.77 19.98
N GLN A 76 1.54 -9.85 19.21
CA GLN A 76 2.85 -10.33 18.75
C GLN A 76 3.53 -9.39 17.75
N PHE A 77 2.74 -8.71 16.91
CA PHE A 77 3.24 -7.72 15.94
C PHE A 77 3.23 -6.29 16.50
N HIS A 78 2.93 -6.11 17.78
CA HIS A 78 2.74 -4.79 18.39
C HIS A 78 1.74 -3.91 17.61
N TYR A 79 0.75 -4.57 16.99
CA TYR A 79 -0.22 -4.03 16.03
C TYR A 79 0.38 -3.16 14.91
N ARG A 80 1.59 -3.49 14.45
CA ARG A 80 2.19 -2.91 13.25
C ARG A 80 2.11 -3.93 12.14
N LEU A 81 1.39 -3.60 11.07
CA LEU A 81 1.30 -4.45 9.89
C LEU A 81 1.96 -3.69 8.75
N GLN A 82 3.21 -4.04 8.43
CA GLN A 82 3.97 -3.32 7.41
C GLN A 82 3.67 -3.80 5.99
N ASP A 83 3.10 -5.00 5.85
CA ASP A 83 2.89 -5.66 4.57
C ASP A 83 1.67 -6.59 4.60
N ILE A 84 1.20 -6.98 3.42
CA ILE A 84 0.09 -7.90 3.17
C ILE A 84 0.33 -9.25 3.87
N GLU A 85 1.58 -9.72 3.90
CA GLU A 85 1.93 -10.99 4.55
C GLU A 85 1.72 -10.95 6.07
N TYR A 86 1.98 -9.81 6.72
CA TYR A 86 1.66 -9.63 8.14
C TYR A 86 0.15 -9.65 8.39
N VAL A 87 -0.64 -9.06 7.49
CA VAL A 87 -2.11 -9.14 7.55
C VAL A 87 -2.55 -10.60 7.47
N LYS A 88 -2.03 -11.37 6.50
CA LYS A 88 -2.33 -12.81 6.38
C LYS A 88 -1.92 -13.60 7.63
N LEU A 89 -0.75 -13.31 8.19
CA LEU A 89 -0.25 -14.00 9.39
C LEU A 89 -1.14 -13.72 10.61
N VAL A 90 -1.61 -12.48 10.78
CA VAL A 90 -2.57 -12.11 11.82
C VAL A 90 -3.93 -12.77 11.62
N LEU A 91 -4.41 -12.88 10.38
CA LEU A 91 -5.68 -13.56 10.07
C LEU A 91 -5.54 -15.09 10.14
N GLY A 92 -4.33 -15.63 9.95
CA GLY A 92 -4.03 -17.06 9.91
C GLY A 92 -4.63 -17.73 8.68
N ASN A 93 -5.11 -18.96 8.83
CA ASN A 93 -5.72 -19.72 7.72
C ASN A 93 -7.16 -19.28 7.36
N ARG A 94 -7.60 -18.12 7.86
CA ARG A 94 -8.97 -17.63 7.69
C ARG A 94 -9.06 -16.77 6.42
N ARG A 95 -10.23 -16.81 5.80
CA ARG A 95 -10.53 -15.97 4.64
C ARG A 95 -10.59 -14.51 5.08
N LEU A 96 -9.98 -13.62 4.29
CA LEU A 96 -9.85 -12.20 4.61
C LEU A 96 -11.23 -11.57 4.85
N GLU A 97 -12.17 -11.81 3.95
CA GLU A 97 -13.55 -11.34 4.00
C GLU A 97 -14.29 -11.63 5.32
N HIS A 98 -13.91 -12.70 6.04
CA HIS A 98 -14.60 -13.11 7.27
C HIS A 98 -14.04 -12.42 8.53
N SER A 99 -12.75 -12.07 8.51
CA SER A 99 -12.04 -11.57 9.69
C SER A 99 -11.59 -10.11 9.56
N ILE A 100 -11.64 -9.52 8.36
CA ILE A 100 -11.18 -8.15 8.08
C ILE A 100 -11.91 -7.10 8.92
N LEU A 101 -13.21 -7.31 9.15
CA LEU A 101 -14.06 -6.39 9.90
C LEU A 101 -13.73 -6.44 11.41
N THR A 102 -13.48 -7.64 11.94
CA THR A 102 -13.01 -7.82 13.31
C THR A 102 -11.61 -7.21 13.50
N LEU A 103 -10.71 -7.42 12.55
CA LEU A 103 -9.37 -6.81 12.54
C LEU A 103 -9.47 -5.28 12.53
N ALA A 104 -10.27 -4.71 11.63
CA ALA A 104 -10.52 -3.28 11.52
C ALA A 104 -11.08 -2.70 12.83
N TYR A 105 -12.04 -3.38 13.45
CA TYR A 105 -12.62 -2.98 14.74
C TYR A 105 -11.56 -2.88 15.85
N ILE A 106 -10.71 -3.90 15.99
CA ILE A 106 -9.66 -3.94 17.02
C ILE A 106 -8.64 -2.81 16.82
N LEU A 107 -8.21 -2.60 15.58
CA LEU A 107 -7.24 -1.55 15.23
C LEU A 107 -7.83 -0.16 15.43
N LEU A 108 -9.05 0.09 14.95
CA LEU A 108 -9.76 1.36 15.19
C LEU A 108 -9.89 1.65 16.67
N TYR A 109 -10.25 0.65 17.47
CA TYR A 109 -10.39 0.80 18.91
C TYR A 109 -9.05 1.15 19.58
N ARG A 110 -7.95 0.49 19.21
CA ARG A 110 -6.60 0.83 19.71
C ARG A 110 -6.19 2.23 19.27
N HIS A 111 -6.26 2.52 17.98
CA HIS A 111 -5.85 3.80 17.38
C HIS A 111 -6.65 4.97 17.97
N MET A 112 -7.93 4.77 18.26
CA MET A 112 -8.76 5.77 18.94
C MET A 112 -8.28 6.06 20.36
N LYS A 113 -7.75 5.07 21.09
CA LYS A 113 -7.14 5.31 22.41
C LYS A 113 -5.89 6.16 22.29
N ILE A 114 -5.04 5.91 21.30
CA ILE A 114 -3.84 6.71 21.03
C ILE A 114 -4.23 8.15 20.68
N VAL A 115 -5.24 8.34 19.83
CA VAL A 115 -5.79 9.67 19.51
C VAL A 115 -6.38 10.37 20.75
N LYS A 116 -7.04 9.63 21.65
CA LYS A 116 -7.51 10.19 22.94
C LYS A 116 -6.34 10.58 23.85
N LEU A 117 -5.26 9.81 23.89
CA LEU A 117 -4.03 10.17 24.61
C LEU A 117 -3.36 11.42 24.02
N ALA A 118 -3.41 11.61 22.71
CA ALA A 118 -2.89 12.78 22.01
C ALA A 118 -3.57 14.12 22.40
N ARG A 119 -4.70 14.06 23.13
CA ARG A 119 -5.33 15.23 23.74
C ARG A 119 -4.55 15.75 24.95
N HIS A 120 -3.86 14.87 25.65
CA HIS A 120 -3.21 15.18 26.92
C HIS A 120 -1.68 15.16 26.82
N LYS A 121 -1.12 14.31 25.95
CA LYS A 121 0.33 14.12 25.79
C LYS A 121 0.77 14.39 24.35
N VAL A 122 2.00 14.88 24.17
CA VAL A 122 2.65 14.91 22.85
C VAL A 122 3.00 13.46 22.50
N ILE A 123 2.53 12.99 21.36
CA ILE A 123 2.75 11.61 20.91
C ILE A 123 3.82 11.62 19.83
N SER A 124 4.69 10.60 19.85
CA SER A 124 5.74 10.45 18.85
C SER A 124 5.12 10.45 17.44
N PRO A 125 5.71 11.21 16.49
CA PRO A 125 5.25 11.21 15.11
C PRO A 125 5.17 9.81 14.49
N GLN A 126 6.15 8.97 14.78
CA GLN A 126 6.26 7.60 14.26
C GLN A 126 5.04 6.73 14.61
N GLU A 127 4.36 6.98 15.74
CA GLU A 127 3.14 6.23 16.08
C GLU A 127 2.04 6.43 15.04
N PHE A 128 1.86 7.67 14.53
CA PHE A 128 0.82 7.95 13.55
C PHE A 128 1.16 7.42 12.16
N GLU A 129 2.45 7.35 11.83
CA GLU A 129 2.94 6.71 10.60
C GLU A 129 2.69 5.20 10.66
N ASP A 130 3.16 4.52 11.72
CA ASP A 130 2.96 3.09 11.90
C ASP A 130 1.45 2.72 11.89
N MET A 131 0.61 3.55 12.51
CA MET A 131 -0.85 3.40 12.49
C MET A 131 -1.42 3.52 11.08
N ARG A 132 -0.89 4.42 10.25
CA ARG A 132 -1.34 4.63 8.88
C ARG A 132 -0.86 3.52 7.96
N ASP A 133 0.41 3.15 8.03
CA ASP A 133 1.01 2.09 7.24
C ASP A 133 0.27 0.77 7.48
N THR A 134 -0.09 0.51 8.74
CA THR A 134 -0.96 -0.63 9.12
C THR A 134 -2.29 -0.65 8.36
N TRP A 135 -2.94 0.51 8.19
CA TRP A 135 -4.17 0.58 7.40
C TRP A 135 -3.91 0.45 5.90
N GLU A 136 -2.81 1.01 5.40
CA GLU A 136 -2.44 0.88 3.99
C GLU A 136 -2.22 -0.59 3.62
N SER A 137 -1.48 -1.35 4.43
CA SER A 137 -1.29 -2.79 4.23
C SER A 137 -2.62 -3.56 4.27
N ILE A 138 -3.55 -3.18 5.15
CA ILE A 138 -4.89 -3.78 5.21
C ILE A 138 -5.69 -3.51 3.93
N PHE A 139 -5.70 -2.26 3.46
CA PHE A 139 -6.40 -1.90 2.23
C PHE A 139 -5.77 -2.59 1.02
N SER A 140 -4.44 -2.68 0.93
CA SER A 140 -3.76 -3.40 -0.13
C SER A 140 -4.07 -4.90 -0.11
N ALA A 141 -4.15 -5.51 1.07
CA ALA A 141 -4.56 -6.91 1.21
C ALA A 141 -6.02 -7.12 0.75
N PHE A 142 -6.92 -6.19 1.12
CA PHE A 142 -8.32 -6.20 0.73
C PHE A 142 -8.49 -6.04 -0.79
N GLU A 143 -7.80 -5.08 -1.39
CA GLU A 143 -7.80 -4.81 -2.84
C GLU A 143 -7.23 -6.00 -3.62
N THR A 144 -6.10 -6.56 -3.18
CA THR A 144 -5.52 -7.76 -3.79
C THR A 144 -6.51 -8.92 -3.78
N ARG A 145 -7.20 -9.13 -2.64
CA ARG A 145 -8.22 -10.16 -2.53
C ARG A 145 -9.41 -9.89 -3.46
N PHE A 146 -9.86 -8.64 -3.55
CA PHE A 146 -10.94 -8.23 -4.42
C PHE A 146 -10.62 -8.49 -5.89
N ASN A 147 -9.43 -8.10 -6.36
CA ASN A 147 -9.00 -8.33 -7.74
C ASN A 147 -8.97 -9.83 -8.10
N VAL A 148 -8.53 -10.68 -7.16
CA VAL A 148 -8.60 -12.15 -7.35
C VAL A 148 -10.06 -12.63 -7.46
N LEU A 149 -10.99 -12.08 -6.68
CA LEU A 149 -12.42 -12.41 -6.80
C LEU A 149 -12.99 -11.99 -8.14
N VAL A 150 -12.67 -10.77 -8.60
CA VAL A 150 -13.10 -10.24 -9.90
C VAL A 150 -12.61 -11.14 -11.05
N GLU A 151 -11.33 -11.52 -11.05
CA GLU A 151 -10.79 -12.41 -12.08
C GLU A 151 -11.47 -13.79 -12.07
N MET A 152 -11.76 -14.34 -10.88
CA MET A 152 -12.52 -15.60 -10.79
C MET A 152 -13.96 -15.45 -11.30
N TRP A 153 -14.64 -14.35 -11.02
CA TRP A 153 -16.00 -14.09 -11.52
C TRP A 153 -16.02 -13.88 -13.03
N ARG A 154 -15.02 -13.19 -13.59
CA ARG A 154 -14.82 -13.05 -15.04
C ARG A 154 -14.64 -14.40 -15.72
N GLN A 155 -13.77 -15.26 -15.18
CA GLN A 155 -13.56 -16.62 -15.70
C GLN A 155 -14.82 -17.49 -15.66
N GLN A 156 -15.72 -17.22 -14.72
CA GLN A 156 -17.01 -17.91 -14.60
C GLN A 156 -18.15 -17.27 -15.42
N GLY A 157 -17.88 -16.19 -16.15
CA GLY A 157 -18.90 -15.45 -16.91
C GLY A 157 -19.99 -14.85 -16.02
N ARG A 158 -19.66 -14.46 -14.78
CA ARG A 158 -20.61 -13.87 -13.84
C ARG A 158 -20.59 -12.34 -13.94
N ASP A 159 -21.76 -11.74 -13.79
CA ASP A 159 -21.91 -10.28 -13.68
C ASP A 159 -21.22 -9.75 -12.41
N LEU A 160 -20.21 -8.90 -12.58
CA LEU A 160 -19.38 -8.37 -11.50
C LEU A 160 -20.15 -7.48 -10.54
N GLU A 161 -21.12 -6.70 -11.03
CA GLU A 161 -21.90 -5.79 -10.20
C GLU A 161 -22.75 -6.60 -9.21
N ILE A 162 -23.51 -7.58 -9.74
CA ILE A 162 -24.34 -8.47 -8.93
C ILE A 162 -23.49 -9.28 -7.94
N GLN A 163 -22.35 -9.83 -8.39
CA GLN A 163 -21.48 -10.61 -7.50
C GLN A 163 -20.89 -9.74 -6.39
N SER A 164 -20.42 -8.52 -6.69
CA SER A 164 -19.87 -7.61 -5.68
C SER A 164 -20.89 -7.21 -4.61
N GLN A 165 -22.17 -7.11 -4.98
CA GLN A 165 -23.28 -6.78 -4.08
C GLN A 165 -23.73 -7.99 -3.24
N CYS A 166 -23.80 -9.18 -3.82
CA CYS A 166 -24.27 -10.36 -3.08
C CYS A 166 -23.16 -10.99 -2.22
N TYR A 167 -21.91 -10.92 -2.67
CA TYR A 167 -20.80 -11.62 -2.03
C TYR A 167 -20.43 -10.99 -0.68
N CYS A 168 -20.36 -11.85 0.36
CA CYS A 168 -20.07 -11.44 1.74
C CYS A 168 -20.93 -10.27 2.21
N ALA A 169 -22.23 -10.33 1.94
CA ALA A 169 -23.20 -9.29 2.29
C ALA A 169 -22.83 -7.90 1.72
N GLY A 170 -22.30 -7.87 0.50
CA GLY A 170 -21.96 -6.63 -0.19
C GLY A 170 -20.64 -6.02 0.24
N LEU A 171 -19.78 -6.75 0.97
CA LEU A 171 -18.48 -6.26 1.49
C LEU A 171 -17.65 -5.49 0.46
N PHE A 172 -17.75 -5.87 -0.81
CA PHE A 172 -16.95 -5.32 -1.91
C PHE A 172 -17.71 -4.35 -2.81
N GLN A 173 -18.99 -4.09 -2.56
CA GLN A 173 -19.85 -3.28 -3.44
C GLN A 173 -19.30 -1.85 -3.61
N ASP A 174 -18.97 -1.18 -2.51
CA ASP A 174 -18.46 0.19 -2.56
C ASP A 174 -17.05 0.26 -3.16
N TRP A 175 -16.25 -0.79 -2.97
CA TRP A 175 -14.94 -0.91 -3.58
C TRP A 175 -15.05 -1.08 -5.10
N TYR A 176 -15.98 -1.91 -5.56
CA TYR A 176 -16.27 -2.11 -6.98
C TYR A 176 -16.72 -0.80 -7.65
N LYS A 177 -17.73 -0.12 -7.09
CA LYS A 177 -18.23 1.16 -7.63
C LYS A 177 -17.13 2.22 -7.74
N ARG A 178 -16.24 2.27 -6.75
CA ARG A 178 -15.10 3.17 -6.75
C ARG A 178 -14.12 2.85 -7.89
N ASN A 179 -13.83 1.57 -8.12
CA ASN A 179 -12.92 1.16 -9.19
C ASN A 179 -13.52 1.44 -10.57
N LEU A 180 -14.83 1.20 -10.75
CA LEU A 180 -15.53 1.51 -12.00
C LEU A 180 -15.45 3.00 -12.35
N ALA A 181 -15.65 3.88 -11.35
CA ALA A 181 -15.52 5.32 -11.56
C ALA A 181 -14.11 5.75 -12.01
N TYR A 182 -13.06 5.00 -11.63
CA TYR A 182 -11.71 5.27 -12.13
C TYR A 182 -11.52 4.80 -13.58
N GLU A 183 -12.08 3.65 -13.95
CA GLU A 183 -11.98 3.13 -15.33
C GLU A 183 -12.70 4.04 -16.33
N ASP A 184 -13.86 4.59 -15.96
CA ASP A 184 -14.61 5.54 -16.81
C ASP A 184 -13.82 6.83 -17.08
N ASP A 185 -13.13 7.37 -16.06
CA ASP A 185 -12.31 8.58 -16.19
C ASP A 185 -11.12 8.38 -17.15
N TYR A 186 -10.52 7.18 -17.17
CA TYR A 186 -9.40 6.87 -18.08
C TYR A 186 -9.85 6.71 -19.53
N ASN A 187 -11.03 6.12 -19.77
CA ASN A 187 -11.55 5.92 -21.11
C ASN A 187 -11.96 7.25 -21.78
N MET A 188 -12.38 8.26 -21.02
CA MET A 188 -12.73 9.57 -21.58
C MET A 188 -11.52 10.42 -22.03
N GLN A 189 -10.30 10.07 -21.62
CA GLN A 189 -9.11 10.86 -21.92
C GLN A 189 -8.39 10.42 -23.22
N ASP A 190 -8.66 9.21 -23.71
CA ASP A 190 -7.96 8.67 -24.89
C ASP A 190 -8.62 9.09 -26.22
N ASP A 191 -9.92 9.39 -26.21
CA ASP A 191 -10.67 9.78 -27.42
C ASP A 191 -10.48 11.26 -27.83
N SER A 192 -9.74 12.06 -27.07
CA SER A 192 -9.53 13.49 -27.37
C SER A 192 -8.20 13.82 -28.04
N ALA A 193 -7.42 12.81 -28.44
CA ALA A 193 -6.06 13.01 -28.98
C ALA A 193 -5.93 12.81 -30.50
N ASP A 194 -7.01 12.46 -31.21
CA ASP A 194 -7.00 12.17 -32.66
C ASP A 194 -8.03 13.01 -33.45
N ASP A 195 -8.32 14.22 -32.99
CA ASP A 195 -9.07 15.24 -33.77
C ASP A 195 -8.09 16.21 -34.48
N ASP A 196 -7.00 15.65 -35.04
CA ASP A 196 -6.17 16.32 -36.05
C ASP A 196 -6.76 15.99 -37.44
N ASP A 197 -7.82 16.72 -37.80
CA ASP A 197 -8.03 17.30 -39.13
C ASP A 197 -7.70 16.46 -40.38
N TYR A 198 -8.18 15.21 -40.50
CA TYR A 198 -8.24 14.53 -41.81
C TYR A 198 -9.62 14.69 -42.45
N TYR A 199 -9.80 15.84 -43.12
CA TYR A 199 -10.80 16.02 -44.17
C TYR A 199 -10.67 14.92 -45.23
N HIS A 200 -11.44 13.84 -45.11
CA HIS A 200 -11.77 12.97 -46.25
C HIS A 200 -13.24 13.19 -46.65
N ASP A 201 -13.41 14.25 -47.43
CA ASP A 201 -14.56 14.48 -48.29
C ASP A 201 -14.45 13.54 -49.51
N ASP A 202 -15.22 12.46 -49.51
CA ASP A 202 -15.77 11.88 -50.73
C ASP A 202 -16.78 10.75 -50.47
N GLY A 203 -18.06 11.10 -50.66
CA GLY A 203 -18.87 10.38 -51.64
C GLY A 203 -19.61 9.12 -51.17
N TYR A 204 -20.88 9.31 -50.82
CA TYR A 204 -22.02 8.49 -51.24
C TYR A 204 -21.78 7.00 -51.58
N SER A 205 -22.20 6.11 -50.69
CA SER A 205 -22.84 4.82 -51.01
C SER A 205 -23.72 4.48 -49.80
N ASP A 206 -25.01 4.80 -49.80
CA ASP A 206 -26.10 4.11 -50.50
C ASP A 206 -26.12 2.59 -50.30
N VAL A 207 -27.27 2.14 -49.78
CA VAL A 207 -27.85 0.79 -49.64
C VAL A 207 -27.05 -0.33 -48.95
N SER A 208 -27.59 -0.83 -47.84
CA SER A 208 -28.59 -1.92 -47.93
C SER A 208 -29.13 -2.36 -46.57
N ASP A 209 -30.47 -2.44 -46.53
CA ASP A 209 -31.25 -3.20 -45.57
C ASP A 209 -30.67 -4.60 -45.37
N THR A 210 -30.49 -5.00 -44.11
CA THR A 210 -30.41 -6.42 -43.76
C THR A 210 -31.35 -6.67 -42.59
N GLU A 211 -32.53 -7.16 -42.94
CA GLU A 211 -33.51 -7.66 -41.99
C GLU A 211 -33.07 -8.98 -41.34
N GLY A 212 -33.49 -9.17 -40.09
CA GLY A 212 -34.09 -10.40 -39.61
C GLY A 212 -33.17 -11.60 -39.35
N VAL A 213 -32.77 -11.78 -38.09
CA VAL A 213 -32.53 -13.13 -37.55
C VAL A 213 -33.13 -13.23 -36.15
N ASP A 214 -34.35 -13.75 -36.09
CA ASP A 214 -34.91 -14.45 -34.93
C ASP A 214 -34.14 -15.74 -34.69
N SER A 215 -33.64 -15.97 -33.47
CA SER A 215 -33.33 -17.30 -32.94
C SER A 215 -33.08 -17.26 -31.41
N GLU A 216 -34.14 -17.50 -30.64
CA GLU A 216 -34.11 -18.34 -29.42
C GLU A 216 -34.89 -19.63 -29.75
N PRO A 217 -34.72 -20.80 -29.07
CA PRO A 217 -34.35 -20.96 -27.67
C PRO A 217 -33.41 -22.14 -27.31
N GLU A 218 -33.00 -22.13 -26.04
CA GLU A 218 -32.76 -23.24 -25.09
C GLU A 218 -32.18 -24.59 -25.58
N SER A 219 -31.07 -24.98 -24.96
CA SER A 219 -31.01 -26.32 -24.34
C SER A 219 -30.15 -26.31 -23.09
N GLU A 220 -30.80 -26.74 -22.00
CA GLU A 220 -30.20 -27.24 -20.78
C GLU A 220 -29.25 -28.39 -21.10
N ASP A 221 -28.04 -28.38 -20.55
CA ASP A 221 -27.35 -29.62 -20.24
C ASP A 221 -26.57 -29.47 -18.94
N GLY A 222 -27.13 -30.12 -17.92
CA GLY A 222 -26.51 -30.28 -16.62
C GLY A 222 -25.31 -31.21 -16.70
N ASN A 223 -24.20 -30.79 -16.10
CA ASN A 223 -23.25 -31.74 -15.52
C ASN A 223 -22.53 -31.10 -14.34
N GLY A 224 -23.17 -31.19 -13.18
CA GLY A 224 -22.60 -30.82 -11.89
C GLY A 224 -21.57 -31.85 -11.43
N LEU A 225 -20.31 -31.68 -11.83
CA LEU A 225 -19.18 -32.31 -11.15
C LEU A 225 -18.79 -31.47 -9.93
N ARG A 226 -19.32 -31.85 -8.76
CA ARG A 226 -18.87 -31.33 -7.46
C ARG A 226 -17.42 -31.80 -7.21
N PRO A 227 -16.46 -30.90 -6.94
CA PRO A 227 -15.16 -31.31 -6.44
C PRO A 227 -15.28 -31.80 -4.98
N PRO A 228 -14.43 -32.75 -4.57
CA PRO A 228 -14.47 -33.32 -3.22
C PRO A 228 -14.11 -32.26 -2.17
N THR A 229 -15.02 -32.07 -1.22
CA THR A 229 -14.79 -31.28 -0.01
C THR A 229 -13.71 -31.96 0.83
N ARG A 230 -12.52 -31.35 0.83
CA ARG A 230 -11.41 -31.69 1.72
C ARG A 230 -11.76 -31.19 3.12
N THR A 231 -12.14 -32.11 4.00
CA THR A 231 -12.34 -31.86 5.43
C THR A 231 -11.01 -31.48 6.06
N ASN A 232 -10.83 -30.20 6.35
CA ASN A 232 -9.72 -29.72 7.16
C ASN A 232 -10.09 -29.93 8.64
N ASP A 233 -9.65 -31.04 9.20
CA ASP A 233 -9.55 -31.22 10.65
C ASP A 233 -8.53 -30.22 11.20
N ILE A 234 -9.04 -29.23 11.94
CA ILE A 234 -8.29 -28.12 12.50
C ILE A 234 -8.36 -28.22 14.03
N MET A 235 -7.16 -28.28 14.61
CA MET A 235 -6.76 -27.65 15.87
C MET A 235 -7.54 -28.04 17.12
N SER A 236 -7.06 -29.09 17.76
CA SER A 236 -7.01 -29.14 19.21
C SER A 236 -5.64 -28.62 19.68
N VAL A 237 -5.60 -28.05 20.89
CA VAL A 237 -4.41 -27.62 21.63
C VAL A 237 -3.87 -26.21 21.29
N VAL A 238 -4.54 -25.16 21.78
CA VAL A 238 -3.89 -24.11 22.59
C VAL A 238 -4.92 -23.48 23.52
N SER A 239 -4.96 -23.94 24.77
CA SER A 239 -5.62 -23.22 25.87
C SER A 239 -4.67 -23.18 27.05
N SER A 240 -3.93 -22.08 27.19
CA SER A 240 -3.29 -21.75 28.45
C SER A 240 -3.13 -20.25 28.62
N ALA A 241 -3.71 -19.78 29.73
CA ALA A 241 -3.33 -18.64 30.55
C ALA A 241 -3.13 -17.28 29.84
N MET A 242 -4.15 -16.41 29.92
CA MET A 242 -3.96 -14.96 29.83
C MET A 242 -4.63 -14.29 31.03
N SER A 243 -3.79 -14.10 32.04
CA SER A 243 -3.98 -13.29 33.23
C SER A 243 -4.36 -11.84 32.87
N ALA A 244 -5.29 -11.26 33.63
CA ALA A 244 -5.73 -9.88 33.52
C ALA A 244 -4.57 -8.91 33.84
N GLY A 245 -3.79 -8.55 32.81
CA GLY A 245 -2.70 -7.58 32.92
C GLY A 245 -3.18 -6.12 33.02
N PRO A 246 -2.36 -5.22 33.57
CA PRO A 246 -2.79 -3.98 34.20
C PRO A 246 -3.11 -2.84 33.22
N LYS A 247 -4.01 -1.95 33.65
CA LYS A 247 -4.56 -0.77 32.95
C LYS A 247 -3.57 0.40 32.82
N ASP A 248 -2.29 0.16 32.53
CA ASP A 248 -1.35 1.25 32.32
C ASP A 248 -1.49 1.79 30.89
N PRO A 249 -1.98 3.04 30.68
CA PRO A 249 -2.08 3.63 29.35
C PRO A 249 -0.71 3.79 28.65
N SER A 250 0.39 3.72 29.39
CA SER A 250 1.75 3.83 28.87
C SER A 250 2.13 2.64 27.98
N ARG A 251 1.50 1.46 28.17
CA ARG A 251 1.70 0.28 27.30
C ARG A 251 1.05 0.40 25.92
N LEU A 252 0.24 1.44 25.68
CA LEU A 252 -0.40 1.62 24.37
C LEU A 252 0.56 2.16 23.32
N LEU A 253 1.56 2.92 23.75
CA LEU A 253 2.59 3.52 22.90
C LEU A 253 3.75 2.55 22.76
N CYS A 254 4.19 2.35 21.53
CA CYS A 254 5.36 1.55 21.23
C CYS A 254 6.65 2.37 21.37
N TYR A 255 6.57 3.68 21.15
CA TYR A 255 7.66 4.64 21.39
C TYR A 255 7.36 5.42 22.67
N SER A 256 8.05 5.04 23.76
CA SER A 256 8.14 5.92 24.92
C SER A 256 8.98 7.11 24.52
N GLY A 257 8.34 8.27 24.30
CA GLY A 257 9.07 9.52 24.20
C GLY A 257 9.82 9.72 25.49
N ALA A 258 11.12 9.38 25.52
CA ALA A 258 12.02 10.03 26.44
C ALA A 258 11.82 11.51 26.13
N ALA A 259 11.29 12.26 27.09
CA ALA A 259 11.27 13.71 27.03
C ALA A 259 12.72 14.15 27.06
N ALA A 260 13.41 13.98 25.93
CA ALA A 260 14.59 14.76 25.63
C ALA A 260 14.09 16.20 25.77
N LEU A 261 14.63 16.88 26.77
CA LEU A 261 14.62 18.33 26.83
C LEU A 261 15.33 18.76 25.55
N GLU A 262 14.58 18.81 24.46
CA GLU A 262 15.04 19.39 23.22
C GLU A 262 15.09 20.89 23.50
N ASP A 263 16.32 21.37 23.61
CA ASP A 263 16.64 22.78 23.71
C ASP A 263 15.90 23.51 22.57
N ASP A 264 14.98 24.39 22.95
CA ASP A 264 13.92 25.03 22.15
C ASP A 264 14.43 25.93 21.00
N GLU A 265 15.73 25.86 20.66
CA GLU A 265 16.37 26.72 19.66
C GLU A 265 17.19 25.96 18.58
N GLY A 266 17.17 24.62 18.55
CA GLY A 266 18.06 23.85 17.65
C GLY A 266 17.40 23.09 16.49
N LEU A 267 16.15 22.65 16.59
CA LEU A 267 15.48 21.89 15.52
C LEU A 267 14.72 22.83 14.58
N THR A 268 15.45 23.48 13.69
CA THR A 268 14.85 24.19 12.54
C THR A 268 14.20 23.19 11.59
N THR A 269 12.88 23.02 11.73
CA THR A 269 11.83 22.88 10.68
C THR A 269 11.95 21.91 9.51
N ASP A 270 13.09 21.26 9.23
CA ASP A 270 13.22 20.39 8.06
C ASP A 270 12.49 19.05 8.25
N ALA A 271 12.31 18.59 9.49
CA ALA A 271 11.53 17.40 9.83
C ALA A 271 9.99 17.61 9.74
N GLU A 272 9.50 18.84 9.52
CA GLU A 272 8.09 19.07 9.19
C GLU A 272 7.77 18.74 7.72
N SER A 273 8.78 18.63 6.85
CA SER A 273 8.57 18.39 5.42
C SER A 273 8.14 16.96 5.08
N ASP A 274 8.37 16.00 5.98
CA ASP A 274 8.04 14.59 5.77
C ASP A 274 6.53 14.26 5.91
N TRP A 275 5.75 15.17 6.51
CA TRP A 275 4.32 14.99 6.75
C TRP A 275 3.44 15.38 5.57
N LEU A 276 4.04 15.92 4.51
CA LEU A 276 3.30 16.27 3.31
C LEU A 276 2.92 14.98 2.55
N PRO A 277 1.70 14.90 1.97
CA PRO A 277 1.32 13.81 1.08
C PRO A 277 2.43 13.51 0.06
N PRO A 278 2.67 12.24 -0.33
CA PRO A 278 3.77 11.87 -1.24
C PRO A 278 3.86 12.74 -2.51
N ALA A 279 2.71 13.13 -3.08
CA ALA A 279 2.65 14.03 -4.23
C ALA A 279 3.21 15.44 -3.94
N ILE A 280 2.97 15.98 -2.75
CA ILE A 280 3.48 17.30 -2.35
C ILE A 280 4.98 17.20 -2.04
N ARG A 281 5.44 16.12 -1.40
CA ARG A 281 6.88 15.88 -1.20
C ARG A 281 7.62 15.76 -2.52
N LYS A 282 7.06 15.02 -3.48
CA LYS A 282 7.61 14.91 -4.84
C LYS A 282 7.70 16.29 -5.50
N ARG A 283 6.63 17.09 -5.46
CA ARG A 283 6.62 18.44 -6.04
C ARG A 283 7.66 19.37 -5.39
N LYS A 284 7.80 19.33 -4.07
CA LYS A 284 8.79 20.15 -3.36
C LYS A 284 10.23 19.70 -3.69
N ALA A 285 10.47 18.40 -3.78
CA ALA A 285 11.77 17.87 -4.20
C ALA A 285 12.11 18.24 -5.65
N GLU A 286 11.12 18.25 -6.55
CA GLU A 286 11.26 18.72 -7.94
C GLU A 286 11.58 20.22 -7.99
N GLU A 287 10.94 21.03 -7.15
CA GLU A 287 11.19 22.47 -7.04
C GLU A 287 12.61 22.75 -6.50
N GLU A 288 13.06 22.05 -5.47
CA GLU A 288 14.43 22.16 -4.95
C GLU A 288 15.46 21.73 -6.01
N LEU A 289 15.21 20.65 -6.74
CA LEU A 289 16.06 20.24 -7.87
C LEU A 289 16.11 21.33 -8.96
N ARG A 290 14.97 21.98 -9.24
CA ARG A 290 14.88 23.09 -10.21
C ARG A 290 15.70 24.30 -9.76
N GLU A 291 15.66 24.66 -8.48
CA GLU A 291 16.50 25.73 -7.92
C GLU A 291 17.99 25.38 -7.99
N ARG A 292 18.37 24.15 -7.65
CA ARG A 292 19.75 23.67 -7.77
C ARG A 292 20.24 23.70 -9.21
N LEU A 293 19.40 23.29 -10.17
CA LEU A 293 19.70 23.38 -11.59
C LEU A 293 19.89 24.83 -12.04
N GLY A 294 19.04 25.75 -11.58
CA GLY A 294 19.20 27.19 -11.83
C GLY A 294 20.56 27.70 -11.33
N SER A 295 20.92 27.38 -10.08
CA SER A 295 22.21 27.77 -9.51
C SER A 295 23.42 27.21 -10.27
N VAL A 296 23.34 25.96 -10.75
CA VAL A 296 24.40 25.37 -11.59
C VAL A 296 24.50 26.08 -12.94
N GLN A 297 23.37 26.44 -13.54
CA GLN A 297 23.33 27.15 -14.81
C GLN A 297 23.92 28.57 -14.70
N ASP A 298 23.62 29.29 -13.61
CA ASP A 298 24.22 30.60 -13.31
C ASP A 298 25.73 30.52 -13.10
N ARG A 299 26.22 29.42 -12.51
CA ARG A 299 27.67 29.19 -12.39
C ARG A 299 28.32 28.89 -13.73
N LEU A 300 27.62 28.19 -14.63
CA LEU A 300 28.12 27.87 -15.96
C LEU A 300 28.25 29.14 -16.82
N THR A 301 27.22 29.99 -16.84
CA THR A 301 27.26 31.28 -17.54
C THR A 301 28.38 32.18 -17.01
N GLY A 302 28.60 32.21 -15.70
CA GLY A 302 29.73 32.93 -15.11
C GLY A 302 31.11 32.38 -15.52
N VAL A 303 31.23 31.09 -15.82
CA VAL A 303 32.47 30.51 -16.37
C VAL A 303 32.63 30.88 -17.84
N GLU A 304 31.56 30.87 -18.63
CA GLU A 304 31.56 31.28 -20.04
C GLU A 304 31.99 32.75 -20.21
N GLU A 305 31.48 33.66 -19.38
CA GLU A 305 31.90 35.06 -19.38
C GLU A 305 33.39 35.24 -19.08
N ARG A 306 33.93 34.48 -18.11
CA ARG A 306 35.36 34.49 -17.77
C ARG A 306 36.21 33.96 -18.92
N LEU A 307 35.77 32.91 -19.59
CA LEU A 307 36.45 32.38 -20.78
C LEU A 307 36.47 33.40 -21.92
N GLY A 308 35.35 34.09 -22.17
CA GLY A 308 35.28 35.17 -23.15
C GLY A 308 36.25 36.32 -22.84
N SER A 309 36.39 36.69 -21.56
CA SER A 309 37.38 37.69 -21.12
C SER A 309 38.82 37.23 -21.39
N ILE A 310 39.14 35.97 -21.10
CA ILE A 310 40.46 35.39 -21.39
C ILE A 310 40.74 35.39 -22.89
N GLU A 311 39.75 35.03 -23.71
CA GLU A 311 39.89 35.05 -25.17
C GLU A 311 40.19 36.47 -25.68
N SER A 312 39.51 37.47 -25.14
CA SER A 312 39.75 38.89 -25.48
C SER A 312 41.17 39.32 -25.12
N MET A 313 41.67 38.99 -23.92
CA MET A 313 43.05 39.27 -23.51
C MET A 313 44.08 38.58 -24.42
N LEU A 314 43.85 37.32 -24.79
CA LEU A 314 44.74 36.59 -25.69
C LEU A 314 44.78 37.22 -27.10
N ARG A 315 43.64 37.69 -27.62
CA ARG A 315 43.59 38.42 -28.90
C ARG A 315 44.36 39.73 -28.84
N GLU A 316 44.27 40.47 -27.74
CA GLU A 316 45.00 41.73 -27.54
C GLU A 316 46.52 41.50 -27.49
N ILE A 317 46.97 40.48 -26.77
CA ILE A 317 48.39 40.07 -26.73
C ILE A 317 48.89 39.69 -28.13
N LEU A 318 48.12 38.95 -28.91
CA LEU A 318 48.49 38.58 -30.28
C LEU A 318 48.62 39.81 -31.17
N VAL A 319 47.66 40.74 -31.12
CA VAL A 319 47.74 42.01 -31.89
C VAL A 319 48.98 42.80 -31.52
N PHE A 320 49.33 42.87 -30.23
CA PHE A 320 50.53 43.54 -29.75
C PHE A 320 51.82 42.89 -30.27
N GLN A 321 51.91 41.56 -30.26
CA GLN A 321 53.06 40.82 -30.79
C GLN A 321 53.24 40.99 -32.30
N TYR A 322 52.16 40.91 -33.08
CA TYR A 322 52.21 41.11 -34.53
C TYR A 322 52.50 42.57 -34.92
N GLY A 323 52.02 43.54 -34.14
CA GLY A 323 52.29 44.97 -34.35
C GLY A 323 53.77 45.36 -34.13
N GLN A 324 54.47 44.70 -33.20
CA GLN A 324 55.92 44.94 -33.00
C GLN A 324 56.78 44.29 -34.09
N ALA A 325 56.34 43.18 -34.69
CA ALA A 325 57.09 42.47 -35.72
C ALA A 325 57.09 43.18 -37.10
N SER A 326 56.15 44.09 -37.39
CA SER A 326 56.09 44.81 -38.67
C SER A 326 56.97 46.07 -38.73
N GLY A 327 57.65 46.43 -37.64
CA GLY A 327 58.45 47.66 -37.53
C GLY A 327 59.89 47.60 -38.04
N GLY A 328 60.41 46.43 -38.42
CA GLY A 328 61.78 46.39 -38.95
C GLY A 328 62.30 45.02 -39.30
N VAL A 329 62.04 44.55 -40.52
CA VAL A 329 62.96 43.65 -41.23
C VAL A 329 62.91 43.94 -42.72
N GLY A 330 63.96 44.61 -43.19
CA GLY A 330 64.27 44.71 -44.60
C GLY A 330 64.61 43.34 -45.19
N MET A 331 64.14 43.14 -46.42
CA MET A 331 64.72 42.34 -47.50
C MET A 331 65.89 41.42 -47.11
N ALA A 332 65.60 40.14 -46.88
CA ALA A 332 66.58 39.07 -47.08
C ALA A 332 65.92 37.89 -47.78
N LYS A 333 66.13 37.83 -49.10
CA LYS A 333 65.84 36.66 -49.94
C LYS A 333 66.72 35.52 -49.43
N ASN A 334 66.12 34.42 -48.97
CA ASN A 334 66.85 33.16 -48.91
C ASN A 334 65.93 31.98 -49.24
N SER A 335 66.22 31.39 -50.40
CA SER A 335 65.70 30.12 -50.86
C SER A 335 66.28 29.02 -49.99
N ARG A 336 65.45 28.14 -49.43
CA ARG A 336 65.83 26.77 -49.06
C ARG A 336 64.57 25.91 -48.85
N LYS A 337 64.31 25.05 -49.85
CA LYS A 337 63.70 23.70 -49.66
C LYS A 337 64.51 22.98 -48.56
N PRO A 338 63.98 22.04 -47.75
CA PRO A 338 63.32 20.83 -48.25
C PRO A 338 62.34 20.11 -47.28
N SER A 339 61.90 18.94 -47.75
CA SER A 339 61.72 17.70 -46.99
C SER A 339 60.32 17.39 -46.44
N LYS A 340 59.71 16.46 -47.17
CA LYS A 340 58.47 15.72 -46.94
C LYS A 340 58.77 14.59 -45.95
N ALA A 341 58.15 14.59 -44.77
CA ALA A 341 58.15 13.46 -43.85
C ALA A 341 56.70 13.06 -43.48
N PRO A 342 56.44 11.77 -43.23
CA PRO A 342 55.10 11.19 -43.36
C PRO A 342 54.27 11.26 -42.07
N ARG A 343 52.94 11.32 -42.27
CA ARG A 343 51.89 11.24 -41.24
C ARG A 343 51.94 9.90 -40.49
N PRO A 344 51.81 9.88 -39.14
CA PRO A 344 51.35 8.71 -38.43
C PRO A 344 49.82 8.58 -38.57
N SER A 345 49.39 7.40 -39.00
CA SER A 345 47.99 6.99 -39.14
C SER A 345 47.30 6.82 -37.79
N LEU A 346 46.11 7.41 -37.65
CA LEU A 346 45.17 7.15 -36.57
C LEU A 346 44.87 5.65 -36.47
N THR A 347 45.09 5.07 -35.29
CA THR A 347 44.60 3.74 -34.93
C THR A 347 43.20 3.91 -34.33
N GLN A 348 42.21 3.22 -34.91
CA GLN A 348 40.84 3.19 -34.40
C GLN A 348 40.74 2.43 -33.07
N PRO A 349 39.80 2.79 -32.16
CA PRO A 349 39.50 1.96 -30.99
C PRO A 349 38.68 0.72 -31.38
N PRO A 350 38.84 -0.43 -30.70
CA PRO A 350 38.06 -1.62 -30.95
C PRO A 350 36.62 -1.46 -30.48
N THR A 351 35.71 -1.93 -31.31
CA THR A 351 34.27 -2.07 -31.03
C THR A 351 34.04 -3.12 -29.95
N PHE A 352 33.33 -2.72 -28.89
CA PHE A 352 32.74 -3.61 -27.91
C PHE A 352 31.52 -4.27 -28.56
N ASN A 353 31.55 -5.59 -28.79
CA ASN A 353 30.33 -6.35 -29.01
C ASN A 353 30.48 -7.81 -28.55
N THR A 354 29.48 -8.21 -27.76
CA THR A 354 28.94 -9.57 -27.67
C THR A 354 29.70 -10.60 -26.83
N LEU A 355 29.35 -10.66 -25.53
CA LEU A 355 29.44 -11.89 -24.73
C LEU A 355 28.22 -12.00 -23.80
N LEU A 356 27.07 -12.38 -24.36
CA LEU A 356 25.92 -12.89 -23.59
C LEU A 356 25.98 -14.41 -23.66
N GLY A 357 26.66 -14.99 -22.67
CA GLY A 357 26.69 -16.43 -22.44
C GLY A 357 25.42 -16.87 -21.73
N ALA A 358 24.68 -17.75 -22.39
CA ALA A 358 23.62 -18.55 -21.81
C ALA A 358 24.21 -19.50 -20.75
N GLY A 359 23.60 -19.51 -19.56
CA GLY A 359 23.91 -20.45 -18.49
C GLY A 359 22.61 -20.96 -17.86
N GLY A 360 22.03 -21.99 -18.47
CA GLY A 360 20.96 -22.77 -17.86
C GLY A 360 21.53 -23.71 -16.80
N GLY A 361 21.13 -23.51 -15.55
CA GLY A 361 21.42 -24.41 -14.43
C GLY A 361 20.16 -25.17 -14.05
N ALA A 362 20.09 -26.45 -14.44
CA ALA A 362 19.15 -27.41 -13.88
C ALA A 362 19.60 -27.74 -12.44
N GLY A 363 18.77 -27.44 -11.46
CA GLY A 363 18.99 -27.76 -10.05
C GLY A 363 18.25 -29.05 -9.68
N ASP A 364 19.04 -30.06 -9.32
CA ASP A 364 18.64 -31.33 -8.72
C ASP A 364 17.76 -31.15 -7.48
N ALA A 365 16.71 -31.96 -7.39
CA ALA A 365 15.87 -32.12 -6.21
C ALA A 365 16.43 -33.25 -5.32
N PRO A 366 16.62 -33.04 -4.00
CA PRO A 366 16.98 -34.13 -3.10
C PRO A 366 15.72 -34.86 -2.61
N GLN A 367 15.76 -36.18 -2.73
CA GLN A 367 14.87 -37.13 -2.09
C GLN A 367 14.97 -36.98 -0.55
N SER A 368 13.82 -36.77 0.11
CA SER A 368 13.71 -36.84 1.57
C SER A 368 13.13 -38.20 1.97
N GLY A 369 13.83 -38.82 2.92
CA GLY A 369 13.63 -40.19 3.37
C GLY A 369 12.39 -40.39 4.23
N VAL A 370 11.89 -41.61 4.13
CA VAL A 370 10.85 -42.20 4.97
C VAL A 370 11.48 -42.56 6.31
N GLY A 371 11.09 -41.85 7.38
CA GLY A 371 11.36 -42.24 8.76
C GLY A 371 10.15 -42.95 9.32
N GLU A 372 10.28 -44.26 9.51
CA GLU A 372 9.43 -45.06 10.38
C GLU A 372 9.68 -44.63 11.83
N ASP A 373 8.63 -44.41 12.61
CA ASP A 373 8.74 -44.45 14.07
C ASP A 373 7.56 -45.20 14.68
N GLN A 374 7.93 -46.21 15.44
CA GLN A 374 7.11 -47.17 16.18
C GLN A 374 6.82 -46.62 17.59
N SER A 375 5.88 -47.28 18.26
CA SER A 375 5.76 -47.42 19.74
C SER A 375 5.45 -46.13 20.53
N ASP A 376 4.77 -46.12 21.67
CA ASP A 376 4.05 -47.07 22.51
C ASP A 376 3.28 -46.19 23.53
N ALA A 377 2.05 -46.56 23.90
CA ALA A 377 1.64 -46.84 25.28
C ALA A 377 1.32 -45.67 26.23
N ASP A 378 0.50 -46.04 27.22
CA ASP A 378 0.12 -45.36 28.47
C ASP A 378 -1.04 -44.35 28.36
N ALA A 379 -2.30 -44.67 28.69
CA ALA A 379 -2.86 -45.19 29.95
C ALA A 379 -2.66 -44.25 31.15
N ASN A 380 -3.68 -43.44 31.44
CA ASN A 380 -4.05 -42.83 32.74
C ASN A 380 -5.03 -41.68 32.47
N ASP A 381 -5.98 -41.29 33.31
CA ASP A 381 -6.38 -41.70 34.66
C ASP A 381 -7.73 -41.01 34.90
N SER A 382 -8.63 -41.73 35.53
CA SER A 382 -9.98 -41.32 35.93
C SER A 382 -9.92 -40.41 37.14
N GLY A 383 -10.33 -39.15 36.99
CA GLY A 383 -10.52 -38.21 38.10
C GLY A 383 -11.97 -37.73 38.18
N GLU A 384 -12.80 -38.46 38.92
CA GLU A 384 -14.07 -37.99 39.46
C GLU A 384 -13.78 -36.91 40.51
N ASP A 385 -14.46 -35.76 40.45
CA ASP A 385 -14.57 -34.91 41.64
C ASP A 385 -15.89 -34.13 41.70
N SER A 386 -16.76 -34.66 42.56
CA SER A 386 -17.71 -34.00 43.45
C SER A 386 -17.80 -32.47 43.40
N VAL A 387 -18.97 -31.94 43.05
CA VAL A 387 -19.40 -30.60 43.48
C VAL A 387 -20.65 -30.72 44.34
N ALA A 388 -20.43 -30.47 45.63
CA ALA A 388 -21.44 -30.35 46.65
C ALA A 388 -22.35 -29.14 46.38
N GLY A 389 -23.65 -29.37 46.51
CA GLY A 389 -24.66 -28.32 46.55
C GLY A 389 -24.51 -27.47 47.81
N HIS A 390 -24.66 -26.16 47.62
CA HIS A 390 -24.91 -25.24 48.72
C HIS A 390 -26.20 -24.47 48.39
N GLU A 391 -27.32 -24.99 48.89
CA GLU A 391 -28.54 -24.22 49.07
C GLU A 391 -28.27 -23.15 50.13
N SER A 392 -28.56 -21.89 49.80
CA SER A 392 -28.65 -20.80 50.77
C SER A 392 -30.04 -20.20 50.69
N THR A 393 -30.93 -20.77 51.49
CA THR A 393 -32.24 -20.22 51.85
C THR A 393 -32.08 -19.08 52.86
N GLY A 394 -32.76 -17.97 52.63
CA GLY A 394 -33.02 -16.91 53.61
C GLY A 394 -32.95 -15.54 52.94
N GLY A 395 -33.94 -14.67 52.98
CA GLY A 395 -35.19 -14.58 53.74
C GLY A 395 -35.72 -13.15 53.53
N PRO A 396 -36.99 -12.86 53.84
CA PRO A 396 -37.69 -11.67 53.38
C PRO A 396 -37.51 -10.49 54.34
N LEU A 397 -37.56 -9.26 53.79
CA LEU A 397 -38.19 -8.08 54.39
C LEU A 397 -38.62 -7.11 53.29
#